data_AF-A0A1M5URN2-F1
#
_entry.id   AF-A0A1M5URN2-F1
#
_cell.length_a   1.000
_cell.length_b   1.000
_cell.length_c   1.000
_cell.angle_alpha   90.00
_cell.angle_beta   90.00
_cell.angle_gamma   90.00
#
_symmetry.space_group_name_H-M   'P 1'
#
loop_
_entity.id
_entity.type
_entity.pdbx_description
1 polymer ?
#
loop_
_entity_poly.entity_id
_entity_poly.type
_entity_poly.pdbx_seq_one_letter_code
_entity_poly.pdbx_strand_id
1 'polypeptide(L)'
;MKKQNTPYSINSISEQHCLLGLPRPKRPMISVFRFEDITYNELYSLEHFTLNFYCIAIKKNFTGKLKYGQRYYDFDEGVMSFISPGQLLSKVQSGNAPTEGISLMFHTDFMANYPLIKNIKNYSFFLMNLMTPCTFLNRKK
;
A
#
# COMPACT_ATOMS: atom_id res chain seq x y z
N MET A 1 4.77 -4.93 31.91
CA MET A 1 3.40 -4.85 31.36
C MET A 1 3.50 -4.91 29.84
N LYS A 2 3.03 -5.98 29.19
CA LYS A 2 3.07 -6.10 27.72
C LYS A 2 2.01 -5.15 27.15
N LYS A 3 2.41 -4.06 26.48
CA LYS A 3 1.48 -3.22 25.72
C LYS A 3 0.80 -4.11 24.69
N GLN A 4 -0.51 -4.28 24.80
CA GLN A 4 -1.32 -4.85 23.72
C GLN A 4 -1.28 -3.83 22.57
N ASN A 5 -0.33 -3.98 21.65
CA ASN A 5 -0.24 -3.15 20.45
C ASN A 5 -1.30 -3.65 19.46
N THR A 6 -2.54 -3.23 19.66
CA THR A 6 -3.59 -3.42 18.66
C THR A 6 -3.18 -2.63 17.41
N PRO A 7 -3.15 -3.25 16.21
CA PRO A 7 -2.82 -2.53 14.99
C PRO A 7 -3.85 -1.43 14.72
N TYR A 8 -3.39 -0.28 14.24
CA TYR A 8 -4.27 0.84 13.90
C TYR A 8 -5.05 0.50 12.63
N SER A 9 -6.38 0.58 12.69
CA SER A 9 -7.24 0.24 11.53
C SER A 9 -7.66 1.48 10.78
N ILE A 10 -7.19 1.62 9.54
CA ILE A 10 -7.57 2.70 8.63
C ILE A 10 -8.80 2.24 7.85
N ASN A 11 -9.91 2.92 8.07
CA ASN A 11 -11.22 2.51 7.61
C ASN A 11 -11.65 3.20 6.32
N SER A 12 -11.04 4.33 5.97
CA SER A 12 -11.41 5.07 4.76
C SER A 12 -10.23 5.63 3.98
N ILE A 13 -10.46 5.82 2.67
CA ILE A 13 -9.52 6.49 1.76
C ILE A 13 -9.23 7.91 2.23
N SER A 14 -10.24 8.63 2.72
CA SER A 14 -10.09 9.98 3.28
C SER A 14 -9.20 10.02 4.52
N GLU A 15 -9.31 9.03 5.40
CA GLU A 15 -8.47 8.90 6.60
C GLU A 15 -7.01 8.64 6.19
N GLN A 16 -6.76 7.75 5.24
CA GLN A 16 -5.41 7.54 4.71
C GLN A 16 -4.84 8.82 4.08
N HIS A 17 -5.63 9.56 3.30
CA HIS A 17 -5.19 10.83 2.74
C HIS A 17 -4.77 11.82 3.83
N CYS A 18 -5.54 11.89 4.93
CA CYS A 18 -5.20 12.75 6.07
C CYS A 18 -3.87 12.34 6.71
N LEU A 19 -3.67 11.05 6.96
CA LEU A 19 -2.42 10.50 7.55
C LEU A 19 -1.20 10.69 6.63
N LEU A 20 -1.42 10.88 5.32
CA LEU A 20 -0.40 11.13 4.30
C LEU A 20 -0.27 12.62 3.94
N GLY A 21 -1.00 13.53 4.60
CA GLY A 21 -0.95 14.96 4.29
C GLY A 21 -1.42 15.30 2.86
N LEU A 22 -2.25 14.44 2.28
CA LEU A 22 -2.82 14.61 0.95
C LEU A 22 -4.13 15.42 1.04
N PRO A 23 -4.49 16.16 -0.02
CA PRO A 23 -5.81 16.78 -0.10
C PRO A 23 -6.91 15.71 -0.04
N ARG A 24 -8.08 16.09 0.48
CA ARG A 24 -9.22 15.16 0.52
C ARG A 24 -9.54 14.61 -0.87
N PRO A 25 -9.81 13.31 -0.99
CA PRO A 25 -10.13 12.69 -2.27
C PRO A 25 -11.45 13.27 -2.81
N LYS A 26 -11.51 13.54 -4.12
CA LYS A 26 -12.73 14.03 -4.78
C LYS A 26 -13.88 13.02 -4.71
N ARG A 27 -13.55 11.73 -4.61
CA ARG A 27 -14.52 10.63 -4.46
C ARG A 27 -14.09 9.76 -3.28
N PRO A 28 -14.91 9.60 -2.23
CA PRO A 28 -14.53 8.82 -1.05
C PRO A 28 -14.27 7.33 -1.31
N MET A 29 -14.78 6.80 -2.43
CA MET A 29 -14.80 5.38 -2.74
C MET A 29 -13.62 4.90 -3.60
N ILE A 30 -12.92 5.82 -4.26
CA ILE A 30 -11.79 5.54 -5.14
C ILE A 30 -10.88 6.76 -5.22
N SER A 31 -9.57 6.54 -5.12
CA SER A 31 -8.59 7.62 -5.22
C SER A 31 -7.30 7.15 -5.88
N VAL A 32 -6.63 8.08 -6.53
CA VAL A 32 -5.30 7.92 -7.08
C VAL A 32 -4.45 9.07 -6.57
N PHE A 33 -3.26 8.78 -6.04
CA PHE A 33 -2.31 9.79 -5.62
C PHE A 33 -0.88 9.40 -6.01
N ARG A 34 0.01 10.39 -6.10
CA ARG A 34 1.44 10.17 -6.34
C ARG A 34 2.22 10.28 -5.05
N PHE A 35 3.28 9.50 -4.89
CA PHE A 35 4.08 9.52 -3.66
C PHE A 35 4.78 10.88 -3.46
N GLU A 36 5.08 11.56 -4.57
CA GLU A 36 5.64 12.91 -4.63
C GLU A 36 4.73 13.97 -3.98
N ASP A 37 3.43 13.73 -3.92
CA ASP A 37 2.45 14.68 -3.38
C ASP A 37 2.26 14.54 -1.85
N ILE A 38 2.92 13.56 -1.21
CA ILE A 38 2.86 13.33 0.25
C ILE A 38 3.64 14.44 0.96
N THR A 39 2.98 15.21 1.82
CA THR A 39 3.60 16.33 2.55
C THR A 39 3.95 16.01 3.99
N TYR A 40 3.17 15.14 4.64
CA TYR A 40 3.34 14.75 6.03
C TYR A 40 2.87 13.32 6.21
N ASN A 41 3.68 12.47 6.84
CA ASN A 41 3.41 11.04 6.86
C ASN A 41 3.32 10.50 8.29
N GLU A 42 2.23 10.85 8.96
CA GLU A 42 1.83 10.29 10.25
C GLU A 42 1.63 8.78 10.16
N LEU A 43 1.27 8.28 8.97
CA LEU A 43 1.15 6.85 8.68
C LEU A 43 2.47 6.10 8.97
N TYR A 44 3.64 6.69 8.71
CA TYR A 44 4.94 6.06 9.03
C TYR A 44 5.28 6.04 10.52
N SER A 45 4.53 6.75 11.37
CA SER A 45 4.65 6.63 12.83
C SER A 45 3.99 5.36 13.37
N LEU A 46 3.05 4.77 12.62
CA LEU A 46 2.33 3.56 13.02
C LEU A 46 3.22 2.32 12.86
N GLU A 47 3.48 1.61 13.96
CA GLU A 47 4.27 0.37 13.94
C GLU A 47 3.55 -0.77 13.19
N HIS A 48 2.24 -0.90 13.41
CA HIS A 48 1.38 -1.86 12.72
C HIS A 48 0.03 -1.22 12.39
N PHE A 49 -0.46 -1.43 11.18
CA PHE A 49 -1.75 -0.92 10.73
C PHE A 49 -2.42 -1.85 9.72
N THR A 50 -3.73 -1.72 9.56
CA THR A 50 -4.52 -2.42 8.54
C THR A 50 -5.23 -1.40 7.65
N LEU A 51 -5.44 -1.74 6.38
CA LEU A 51 -6.31 -0.99 5.47
C LEU A 51 -7.59 -1.79 5.26
N ASN A 52 -8.77 -1.18 5.39
CA ASN A 52 -10.06 -1.85 5.13
C ASN A 52 -10.56 -1.65 3.69
N PHE A 53 -9.64 -1.40 2.76
CA PHE A 53 -9.89 -1.22 1.34
C PHE A 53 -8.69 -1.75 0.55
N TYR A 54 -8.88 -1.94 -0.76
CA TYR A 54 -7.80 -2.41 -1.63
C TYR A 54 -6.85 -1.28 -1.97
N CYS A 55 -5.56 -1.60 -2.04
CA CYS A 55 -4.52 -0.67 -2.48
C CYS A 55 -3.56 -1.37 -3.44
N ILE A 56 -3.29 -0.73 -4.57
CA ILE A 56 -2.30 -1.13 -5.56
C ILE A 56 -1.34 0.04 -5.70
N ALA A 57 -0.06 -0.18 -5.44
CA ALA A 57 0.93 0.88 -5.55
C ALA A 57 2.15 0.43 -6.34
N ILE A 58 2.62 1.32 -7.20
CA ILE A 58 3.94 1.25 -7.82
C ILE A 58 4.79 2.27 -7.08
N LYS A 59 5.91 1.83 -6.53
CA LYS A 59 6.81 2.59 -5.68
C LYS A 59 8.19 2.59 -6.32
N LYS A 60 8.79 3.77 -6.46
CA LYS A 60 10.12 3.97 -7.05
C LYS A 60 10.94 4.86 -6.13
N ASN A 61 12.25 4.89 -6.40
CA ASN A 61 13.21 5.80 -5.77
C ASN A 61 13.08 5.79 -4.24
N PHE A 62 13.53 4.70 -3.63
CA PHE A 62 13.54 4.57 -2.18
C PHE A 62 14.75 5.32 -1.61
N THR A 63 14.59 6.05 -0.51
CA THR A 63 15.71 6.76 0.16
C THR A 63 16.73 5.83 0.85
N GLY A 64 16.70 4.51 0.58
CA GLY A 64 17.49 3.49 1.26
C GLY A 64 17.30 2.08 0.69
N LYS A 65 18.03 1.10 1.23
CA LYS A 65 17.96 -0.31 0.80
C LYS A 65 16.75 -1.00 1.41
N LEU A 66 15.84 -1.46 0.58
CA LEU A 66 14.63 -2.09 1.07
C LEU A 66 14.90 -3.54 1.49
N LYS A 67 14.69 -3.83 2.78
CA LYS A 67 14.76 -5.20 3.31
C LYS A 67 13.44 -5.92 3.04
N TYR A 68 13.50 -6.99 2.26
CA TYR A 68 12.37 -7.90 2.05
C TYR A 68 12.73 -9.31 2.53
N GLY A 69 11.97 -9.82 3.51
CA GLY A 69 12.32 -11.05 4.22
C GLY A 69 13.69 -10.94 4.88
N GLN A 70 14.61 -11.84 4.52
CA GLN A 70 15.99 -11.83 5.01
C GLN A 70 16.98 -11.12 4.07
N ARG A 71 16.54 -10.61 2.90
CA ARG A 71 17.44 -10.03 1.89
C ARG A 71 17.21 -8.53 1.72
N TYR A 72 18.29 -7.80 1.45
CA TYR A 72 18.23 -6.41 1.01
C TYR A 72 18.20 -6.39 -0.51
N TYR A 73 17.28 -5.63 -1.08
CA TYR A 73 17.15 -5.47 -2.52
C TYR A 73 17.32 -3.99 -2.87
N ASP A 74 18.18 -3.73 -3.85
CA ASP A 74 18.28 -2.43 -4.53
C ASP A 74 17.25 -2.46 -5.68
N PHE A 75 16.09 -1.84 -5.45
CA PHE A 75 14.98 -1.81 -6.40
C PHE A 75 15.08 -0.59 -7.32
N ASP A 76 16.14 -0.52 -8.13
CA ASP A 76 16.32 0.58 -9.10
C ASP A 76 15.16 0.67 -10.12
N GLU A 77 14.47 -0.45 -10.40
CA GLU A 77 13.30 -0.49 -11.29
C GLU A 77 11.94 -0.28 -10.59
N GLY A 78 11.95 -0.11 -9.26
CA GLY A 78 10.75 0.02 -8.44
C GLY A 78 10.08 -1.29 -8.05
N VAL A 79 9.06 -1.16 -7.19
CA VAL A 79 8.32 -2.27 -6.59
C VAL A 79 6.83 -2.06 -6.76
N MET A 80 6.11 -3.14 -7.04
CA MET A 80 4.66 -3.15 -7.02
C MET A 80 4.15 -3.85 -5.76
N SER A 81 3.21 -3.23 -5.05
CA SER A 81 2.56 -3.80 -3.89
C SER A 81 1.06 -3.87 -4.08
N PHE A 82 0.49 -5.01 -3.70
CA PHE A 82 -0.95 -5.26 -3.68
C PHE A 82 -1.36 -5.53 -2.24
N ILE A 83 -2.38 -4.82 -1.77
CA ILE A 83 -2.86 -4.89 -0.39
C ILE A 83 -4.35 -5.16 -0.44
N SER A 84 -4.75 -6.21 0.28
CA SER A 84 -6.15 -6.57 0.47
C SER A 84 -6.73 -5.95 1.75
N PRO A 85 -8.05 -5.72 1.81
CA PRO A 85 -8.72 -5.27 3.03
C PRO A 85 -8.42 -6.20 4.22
N GLY A 86 -8.10 -5.63 5.38
CA GLY A 86 -7.79 -6.35 6.61
C GLY A 86 -6.38 -6.93 6.69
N GLN A 87 -5.53 -6.73 5.67
CA GLN A 87 -4.15 -7.18 5.69
C GLN A 87 -3.31 -6.38 6.69
N LEU A 88 -2.60 -7.08 7.58
CA LEU A 88 -1.70 -6.47 8.56
C LEU A 88 -0.41 -5.99 7.88
N LEU A 89 -0.18 -4.69 7.97
CA LEU A 89 1.00 -4.00 7.47
C LEU A 89 1.87 -3.56 8.65
N SER A 90 3.18 -3.57 8.43
CA SER A 90 4.17 -3.10 9.39
C SER A 90 4.88 -1.87 8.85
N LYS A 91 5.37 -1.05 9.78
CA LYS A 91 6.17 0.13 9.48
C LYS A 91 7.31 -0.18 8.53
N VAL A 92 7.45 0.70 7.53
CA VAL A 92 8.64 0.74 6.67
C VAL A 92 9.78 1.31 7.51
N GLN A 93 10.90 0.59 7.61
CA GLN A 93 12.05 1.04 8.39
C GLN A 93 12.48 2.44 7.94
N SER A 94 12.84 3.29 8.90
CA SER A 94 13.28 4.67 8.68
C SER A 94 14.37 4.71 7.60
N GLY A 95 14.13 5.51 6.56
CA GLY A 95 15.02 5.62 5.39
C GLY A 95 14.56 4.82 4.16
N ASN A 96 13.55 3.97 4.25
CA ASN A 96 13.08 3.15 3.10
C ASN A 96 11.73 3.61 2.51
N ALA A 97 11.35 4.88 2.69
CA ALA A 97 10.14 5.40 2.07
C ALA A 97 10.36 5.62 0.56
N PRO A 98 9.39 5.27 -0.30
CA PRO A 98 9.44 5.63 -1.71
C PRO A 98 9.19 7.12 -1.88
N THR A 99 10.01 7.79 -2.70
CA THR A 99 9.82 9.20 -3.04
C THR A 99 8.97 9.39 -4.29
N GLU A 100 8.86 8.36 -5.13
CA GLU A 100 8.13 8.43 -6.39
C GLU A 100 7.16 7.25 -6.58
N GLY A 101 6.13 7.49 -7.37
CA GLY A 101 5.28 6.45 -7.91
C GLY A 101 3.80 6.81 -7.85
N ILE A 102 2.96 5.81 -7.98
CA ILE A 102 1.51 6.01 -8.02
C ILE A 102 0.81 4.95 -7.19
N SER A 103 -0.22 5.37 -6.46
CA SER A 103 -1.06 4.51 -5.66
C SER A 103 -2.51 4.66 -6.09
N LEU A 104 -3.16 3.54 -6.37
CA LEU A 104 -4.58 3.41 -6.62
C LEU A 104 -5.22 2.69 -5.43
N MET A 105 -6.25 3.30 -4.87
CA MET A 105 -7.05 2.72 -3.79
C MET A 105 -8.53 2.74 -4.12
N PHE A 106 -9.23 1.70 -3.71
CA PHE A 106 -10.67 1.61 -3.91
C PHE A 106 -11.33 0.81 -2.78
N HIS A 107 -12.45 1.32 -2.30
CA HIS A 107 -13.26 0.66 -1.28
C HIS A 107 -13.95 -0.58 -1.86
N THR A 108 -14.19 -1.60 -1.04
CA THR A 108 -14.93 -2.81 -1.46
C THR A 108 -16.28 -2.47 -2.07
N ASP A 109 -16.98 -1.51 -1.46
CA ASP A 109 -18.34 -1.15 -1.88
C ASP A 109 -18.36 -0.41 -3.23
N PHE A 110 -17.22 0.15 -3.68
CA PHE A 110 -17.11 0.69 -5.05
C PHE A 110 -17.34 -0.41 -6.09
N MET A 111 -16.91 -1.63 -5.79
CA MET A 111 -16.99 -2.78 -6.69
C MET A 111 -18.15 -3.72 -6.37
N ALA A 112 -18.94 -3.46 -5.32
CA ALA A 112 -20.00 -4.36 -4.86
C ALA A 112 -21.00 -4.75 -5.97
N ASN A 113 -21.24 -3.83 -6.91
CA ASN A 113 -22.18 -4.03 -8.02
C ASN A 113 -21.52 -4.61 -9.29
N TYR A 114 -20.22 -4.90 -9.28
CA TYR A 114 -19.49 -5.40 -10.45
C TYR A 114 -19.06 -6.86 -10.25
N PRO A 115 -19.12 -7.72 -11.30
CA PRO A 115 -18.61 -9.10 -11.23
C PRO A 115 -17.15 -9.20 -10.76
N LEU A 116 -16.38 -8.13 -10.94
CA LEU A 116 -15.00 -8.00 -10.51
C LEU A 116 -14.80 -8.34 -9.02
N ILE A 117 -15.71 -7.97 -8.12
CA ILE A 117 -15.56 -8.26 -6.68
C ILE A 117 -15.57 -9.77 -6.39
N LYS A 118 -16.25 -10.57 -7.21
CA LYS A 118 -16.28 -12.03 -7.07
C LYS A 118 -14.96 -12.64 -7.54
N ASN A 119 -14.37 -12.07 -8.58
CA ASN A 119 -13.15 -12.58 -9.19
C ASN A 119 -11.89 -12.06 -8.51
N ILE A 120 -11.95 -10.92 -7.80
CA ILE A 120 -10.75 -10.29 -7.23
C ILE A 120 -10.06 -11.16 -6.20
N LYS A 121 -10.83 -11.98 -5.46
CA LYS A 121 -10.30 -12.93 -4.47
C LYS A 121 -9.58 -14.12 -5.13
N ASN A 122 -9.85 -14.40 -6.41
CA ASN A 122 -9.20 -15.49 -7.14
C ASN A 122 -7.84 -15.08 -7.71
N TYR A 123 -7.53 -13.78 -7.67
CA TYR A 123 -6.26 -13.27 -8.11
C TYR A 123 -5.20 -13.40 -7.00
N SER A 124 -4.21 -14.25 -7.26
CA SER A 124 -3.13 -14.54 -6.31
C SER A 124 -2.31 -13.32 -5.91
N PHE A 125 -2.27 -12.26 -6.73
CA PHE A 125 -1.53 -11.05 -6.39
C PHE A 125 -2.05 -10.32 -5.15
N PHE A 126 -3.34 -10.41 -4.81
CA PHE A 126 -3.88 -9.87 -3.55
C PHE A 126 -3.79 -10.82 -2.37
N LEU A 127 -3.60 -12.13 -2.62
CA LEU A 127 -3.45 -13.16 -1.60
C LEU A 127 -2.00 -13.31 -1.14
N MET A 128 -1.06 -12.97 -2.01
CA MET A 128 0.35 -13.03 -1.71
C MET A 128 0.75 -11.77 -0.95
N ASN A 129 1.31 -11.95 0.25
CA ASN A 129 1.91 -10.90 1.07
C ASN A 129 3.24 -10.36 0.46
N LEU A 130 3.30 -10.28 -0.88
CA LEU A 130 4.49 -9.98 -1.67
C LEU A 130 4.50 -8.52 -2.11
N MET A 131 5.49 -7.78 -1.62
CA MET A 131 6.08 -6.71 -2.44
C MET A 131 6.84 -7.39 -3.56
N THR A 132 6.32 -7.29 -4.79
CA THR A 132 6.92 -7.96 -5.94
C THR A 132 7.79 -6.95 -6.69
N PRO A 133 9.08 -7.25 -6.96
CA PRO A 133 9.92 -6.37 -7.76
C PRO A 133 9.28 -6.19 -9.15
N CYS A 134 9.25 -4.97 -9.70
CA CYS A 134 8.65 -4.72 -11.01
C CYS A 134 9.34 -5.56 -12.14
N THR A 135 10.61 -5.90 -11.97
CA THR A 135 11.38 -6.80 -12.85
C THR A 135 10.74 -8.18 -13.03
N PHE A 136 10.05 -8.72 -12.01
CA PHE A 136 9.43 -10.05 -12.09
C PHE A 136 8.18 -10.11 -12.97
N LEU A 137 7.51 -8.97 -13.20
CA LEU A 137 6.34 -8.92 -14.09
C LEU A 137 6.73 -8.91 -15.58
N ASN A 138 7.96 -8.51 -15.91
CA ASN A 138 8.44 -8.44 -17.29
C ASN A 138 9.03 -9.76 -17.82
N ARG A 139 9.18 -10.79 -16.97
CA ARG A 139 9.59 -12.14 -17.39
C ARG A 139 8.41 -13.11 -17.43
N LYS A 140 7.43 -12.79 -18.27
CA LYS A 140 6.56 -13.78 -18.92
C LYS A 140 6.37 -13.38 -20.38
N LYS A 141 7.38 -13.66 -21.19
CA LYS A 141 7.23 -13.95 -22.62
C LYS A 141 7.83 -15.32 -22.86
#